data_AF-A0A8E2E9G1-F1
#
_entry.id   AF-A0A8E2E9G1-F1
#
_cell.length_a   1.000
_cell.length_b   1.000
_cell.length_c   1.000
_cell.angle_alpha   90.00
_cell.angle_beta   90.00
_cell.angle_gamma   90.00
#
_symmetry.space_group_name_H-M   'P 1'
#
loop_
_entity.id
_entity.type
_entity.pdbx_description
1 polymer ?
#
loop_
_entity_poly.entity_id
_entity_poly.type
_entity_poly.pdbx_seq_one_letter_code
_entity_poly.pdbx_strand_id
1 'polypeptide(L)'
;MHFNTLLPLLSLLSFTEAAETLLGAYIFHRHGDRTPKSLPPANLTSLGYDQVFSSGQYYRSRYLTNSSSKIHGLNADIVKLSQLAVTAPVDNVLQNSAMGFLQGLYPPVGETIGVQTLANGSSIQTPLNGYQLIPVNTVSTGAGSEDNGWLQDASTCENAKLSSNNFFTSNEYTNLLSGTKDFYSQLVPVVNGTFAASDVTFKNAYVVYDLINVAEIHNASIPSNSTLTPSTLFKTRTLADTHEWGLAYNASDNMRAISGMQLAGEILIYMNSTITSGTAGSSANKLGIQFGAYASFLSFFGLADLPAANSDFMGIPDYASSMVFELFTEAAVPSGGFPATSDLQVRFLFHNGTASNSSEPVVYPLFGGSDPAISWNDFANGMNKFAVSTTQDWCTKCGNTTGSCAAYAPATTASATPVPNKSGGGDGHGISPAVGGVIGAMVTLAVILGTIAAAMLIGGLRVVSKKTPAGAGVASQSVGVEKA
;
A
#
# COMPACT_ATOMS: atom_id res chain seq x y z
N MET A 1 -6.29 34.78 78.93
CA MET A 1 -5.09 34.68 78.05
C MET A 1 -5.54 33.93 76.80
N HIS A 2 -5.53 34.63 75.66
CA HIS A 2 -6.05 34.14 74.39
C HIS A 2 -5.11 33.10 73.76
N PHE A 3 -5.64 31.91 73.47
CA PHE A 3 -4.95 30.92 72.64
C PHE A 3 -5.18 31.27 71.17
N ASN A 4 -4.11 31.70 70.49
CA ASN A 4 -4.07 31.88 69.05
C ASN A 4 -3.82 30.52 68.39
N THR A 5 -4.86 29.87 67.87
CA THR A 5 -4.74 28.74 66.96
C THR A 5 -4.46 29.26 65.55
N LEU A 6 -3.21 29.17 65.09
CA LEU A 6 -2.87 29.26 63.67
C LEU A 6 -3.25 27.95 62.97
N LEU A 7 -4.22 28.00 62.05
CA LEU A 7 -4.40 26.95 61.04
C LEU A 7 -3.36 27.13 59.93
N PRO A 8 -2.63 26.08 59.52
CA PRO A 8 -1.87 26.13 58.28
C PRO A 8 -2.84 25.95 57.10
N LEU A 9 -2.94 26.97 56.24
CA LEU A 9 -3.52 26.81 54.90
C LEU A 9 -2.57 25.92 54.08
N LEU A 10 -2.93 24.65 53.92
CA LEU A 10 -2.32 23.78 52.91
C LEU A 10 -2.82 24.25 51.54
N SER A 11 -1.98 24.94 50.79
CA SER A 11 -2.23 25.25 49.38
C SER A 11 -2.26 23.92 48.61
N LEU A 12 -3.46 23.45 48.27
CA LEU A 12 -3.67 22.41 47.28
C LEU A 12 -3.19 22.95 45.92
N LEU A 13 -1.94 22.66 45.58
CA LEU A 13 -1.46 22.76 44.19
C LEU A 13 -2.21 21.67 43.42
N SER A 14 -3.29 22.05 42.75
CA SER A 14 -3.87 21.25 41.68
C SER A 14 -2.81 21.14 40.59
N PHE A 15 -2.05 20.05 40.57
CA PHE A 15 -1.35 19.64 39.36
C PHE A 15 -2.46 19.24 38.37
N THR A 16 -2.89 20.19 37.55
CA THR A 16 -3.60 19.84 36.32
C THR A 16 -2.57 19.14 35.45
N GLU A 17 -2.55 17.81 35.49
CA GLU A 17 -1.91 17.01 34.46
C GLU A 17 -2.50 17.50 33.13
N ALA A 18 -1.65 18.03 32.25
CA ALA A 18 -2.13 18.53 30.97
C ALA A 18 -2.69 17.34 30.21
N ALA A 19 -3.98 17.40 29.89
CA ALA A 19 -4.63 16.36 29.11
C ALA A 19 -3.90 16.21 27.77
N GLU A 20 -3.68 14.97 27.38
CA GLU A 20 -3.07 14.62 26.09
C GLU A 20 -3.67 15.44 24.95
N THR A 21 -2.80 15.98 24.10
CA THR A 21 -3.22 16.67 22.88
C THR A 21 -2.70 15.95 21.65
N LEU A 22 -3.62 15.42 20.84
CA LEU A 22 -3.30 14.83 19.54
C LEU A 22 -3.00 15.94 18.52
N LEU A 23 -1.84 15.91 17.89
CA LEU A 23 -1.34 16.98 16.99
C LEU A 23 -1.52 16.63 15.51
N GLY A 24 -1.55 15.34 15.19
CA GLY A 24 -1.83 14.79 13.87
C GLY A 24 -1.85 13.27 13.87
N ALA A 25 -2.28 12.68 12.76
CA ALA A 25 -2.26 11.23 12.57
C ALA A 25 -1.96 10.85 11.12
N TYR A 26 -1.40 9.66 10.92
CA TYR A 26 -1.27 9.01 9.62
C TYR A 26 -1.96 7.65 9.65
N ILE A 27 -2.88 7.41 8.72
CA ILE A 27 -3.64 6.16 8.58
C ILE A 27 -3.22 5.46 7.30
N PHE A 28 -2.71 4.23 7.41
CA PHE A 28 -2.63 3.33 6.26
C PHE A 28 -3.80 2.34 6.33
N HIS A 29 -4.64 2.31 5.30
CA HIS A 29 -5.92 1.62 5.29
C HIS A 29 -5.98 0.59 4.16
N ARG A 30 -6.41 -0.63 4.48
CA ARG A 30 -6.72 -1.65 3.46
C ARG A 30 -8.04 -1.29 2.80
N HIS A 31 -8.20 -1.57 1.51
CA HIS A 31 -9.51 -1.51 0.88
C HIS A 31 -10.57 -2.37 1.60
N GLY A 32 -11.84 -2.06 1.33
CA GLY A 32 -12.96 -2.91 1.73
C GLY A 32 -13.07 -4.18 0.88
N ASP A 33 -14.03 -5.02 1.22
CA ASP A 33 -14.38 -6.23 0.49
C ASP A 33 -14.54 -6.02 -1.04
N ARG A 34 -14.05 -6.99 -1.81
CA ARG A 34 -14.00 -6.94 -3.27
C ARG A 34 -14.33 -8.31 -3.88
N THR A 35 -14.57 -8.31 -5.18
CA THR A 35 -14.63 -9.55 -5.98
C THR A 35 -13.28 -10.30 -5.94
N PRO A 36 -13.25 -11.62 -6.23
CA PRO A 36 -12.03 -12.41 -6.05
C PRO A 36 -10.99 -12.10 -7.14
N LYS A 37 -9.71 -12.13 -6.80
CA LYS A 37 -8.60 -11.77 -7.72
C LYS A 37 -8.45 -12.73 -8.89
N SER A 38 -8.90 -13.98 -8.72
CA SER A 38 -8.88 -14.99 -9.78
C SER A 38 -9.89 -14.70 -10.90
N LEU A 39 -10.78 -13.72 -10.74
CA LEU A 39 -11.77 -13.29 -11.73
C LEU A 39 -11.60 -11.79 -12.05
N PRO A 40 -10.46 -11.39 -12.66
CA PRO A 40 -10.19 -9.99 -12.93
C PRO A 40 -11.17 -9.39 -13.97
N PRO A 41 -11.44 -8.08 -13.91
CA PRO A 41 -10.90 -7.13 -12.93
C PRO A 41 -11.56 -7.25 -11.55
N ALA A 42 -10.77 -7.07 -10.50
CA ALA A 42 -11.25 -6.94 -9.13
C ALA A 42 -12.05 -5.63 -8.98
N ASN A 43 -13.19 -5.70 -8.30
CA ASN A 43 -14.08 -4.57 -8.08
C ASN A 43 -14.50 -4.49 -6.61
N LEU A 44 -14.56 -3.27 -6.06
CA LEU A 44 -15.10 -3.02 -4.73
C LEU A 44 -16.57 -3.41 -4.70
N THR A 45 -16.99 -4.19 -3.70
CA THR A 45 -18.41 -4.54 -3.54
C THR A 45 -19.16 -3.48 -2.74
N SER A 46 -20.49 -3.58 -2.70
CA SER A 46 -21.29 -2.74 -1.79
C SER A 46 -20.97 -3.00 -0.31
N LEU A 47 -20.64 -4.25 0.06
CA LEU A 47 -20.16 -4.57 1.40
C LEU A 47 -18.82 -3.86 1.67
N GLY A 48 -17.88 -3.93 0.74
CA GLY A 48 -16.59 -3.25 0.90
C GLY A 48 -16.72 -1.74 1.01
N TYR A 49 -17.64 -1.17 0.25
CA TYR A 49 -17.95 0.25 0.35
C TYR A 49 -18.52 0.62 1.74
N ASP A 50 -19.48 -0.16 2.25
CA ASP A 50 -20.04 0.05 3.60
C ASP A 50 -18.98 -0.07 4.72
N GLN A 51 -18.06 -1.03 4.58
CA GLN A 51 -16.96 -1.22 5.52
C GLN A 51 -16.04 0.02 5.60
N VAL A 52 -15.56 0.52 4.45
CA VAL A 52 -14.67 1.70 4.46
C VAL A 52 -15.42 2.98 4.83
N PHE A 53 -16.71 3.10 4.47
CA PHE A 53 -17.55 4.20 4.89
C PHE A 53 -17.71 4.23 6.41
N SER A 54 -18.04 3.09 7.03
CA SER A 54 -18.16 2.94 8.48
C SER A 54 -16.85 3.24 9.20
N SER A 55 -15.72 2.77 8.66
CA SER A 55 -14.39 3.13 9.17
C SER A 55 -14.14 4.63 9.10
N GLY A 56 -14.52 5.28 7.98
CA GLY A 56 -14.47 6.74 7.84
C GLY A 56 -15.28 7.48 8.91
N GLN A 57 -16.48 6.99 9.24
CA GLN A 57 -17.31 7.54 10.31
C GLN A 57 -16.66 7.38 11.69
N TYR A 58 -16.01 6.24 11.95
CA TYR A 58 -15.25 6.04 13.18
C TYR A 58 -14.12 7.07 13.30
N TYR A 59 -13.31 7.24 12.25
CA TYR A 59 -12.20 8.20 12.28
C TYR A 59 -12.67 9.66 12.30
N ARG A 60 -13.86 9.98 11.75
CA ARG A 60 -14.52 11.27 12.00
C ARG A 60 -14.80 11.46 13.48
N SER A 61 -15.46 10.48 14.10
CA SER A 61 -15.76 10.49 15.54
C SER A 61 -14.48 10.73 16.33
N ARG A 62 -13.45 9.92 16.11
CA ARG A 62 -12.18 9.99 16.84
C ARG A 62 -11.44 11.31 16.62
N TYR A 63 -11.17 11.69 15.37
CA TYR A 63 -10.20 12.76 15.08
C TYR A 63 -10.80 14.13 14.81
N LEU A 64 -12.10 14.23 14.51
CA LEU A 64 -12.72 15.51 14.15
C LEU A 64 -13.67 15.99 15.25
N THR A 65 -14.43 15.10 15.89
CA THR A 65 -15.55 15.52 16.76
C THR A 65 -15.40 15.14 18.24
N ASN A 66 -14.72 14.04 18.57
CA ASN A 66 -14.53 13.62 19.96
C ASN A 66 -13.55 14.55 20.69
N SER A 67 -14.01 15.18 21.77
CA SER A 67 -13.22 16.16 22.52
C SER A 67 -11.91 15.62 23.09
N SER A 68 -11.85 14.32 23.38
CA SER A 68 -10.68 13.68 24.01
C SER A 68 -9.65 13.18 23.01
N SER A 69 -10.04 12.94 21.75
CA SER A 69 -9.16 12.35 20.73
C SER A 69 -9.09 13.16 19.43
N LYS A 70 -9.76 14.32 19.35
CA LYS A 70 -9.71 15.16 18.15
C LYS A 70 -8.30 15.67 17.90
N ILE A 71 -7.93 15.73 16.63
CA ILE A 71 -6.68 16.33 16.21
C ILE A 71 -6.76 17.84 16.41
N HIS A 72 -5.82 18.37 17.17
CA HIS A 72 -5.74 19.77 17.52
C HIS A 72 -5.62 20.66 16.27
N GLY A 73 -6.63 21.53 16.11
CA GLY A 73 -6.71 22.49 15.01
C GLY A 73 -7.18 21.91 13.68
N LEU A 74 -7.61 20.64 13.63
CA LEU A 74 -8.25 20.06 12.44
C LEU A 74 -9.69 20.59 12.30
N ASN A 75 -10.07 21.06 11.12
CA ASN A 75 -11.44 21.51 10.86
C ASN A 75 -12.39 20.30 10.77
N ALA A 76 -13.43 20.30 11.60
CA ALA A 76 -14.33 19.15 11.73
C ALA A 76 -15.43 19.09 10.67
N ASP A 77 -16.04 20.23 10.32
CA ASP A 77 -17.25 20.24 9.50
C ASP A 77 -16.96 20.51 8.03
N ILE A 78 -16.20 21.59 7.75
CA ILE A 78 -15.80 21.93 6.38
C ILE A 78 -14.36 21.48 6.16
N VAL A 79 -14.14 20.61 5.19
CA VAL A 79 -12.80 20.13 4.85
C VAL A 79 -11.90 21.30 4.46
N LYS A 80 -10.75 21.37 5.11
CA LYS A 80 -9.65 22.25 4.72
C LYS A 80 -8.56 21.41 4.09
N LEU A 81 -8.50 21.42 2.75
CA LEU A 81 -7.62 20.52 1.99
C LEU A 81 -6.15 20.62 2.40
N SER A 82 -5.66 21.78 2.85
CA SER A 82 -4.29 21.92 3.34
C SER A 82 -3.99 21.15 4.63
N GLN A 83 -5.01 20.65 5.33
CA GLN A 83 -4.86 19.84 6.54
C GLN A 83 -4.85 18.34 6.24
N LEU A 84 -5.26 17.94 5.04
CA LEU A 84 -5.36 16.53 4.63
C LEU A 84 -4.34 16.20 3.56
N ALA A 85 -3.82 14.97 3.60
CA ALA A 85 -3.21 14.35 2.43
C ALA A 85 -3.85 12.97 2.26
N VAL A 86 -4.50 12.74 1.12
CA VAL A 86 -5.12 11.46 0.80
C VAL A 86 -4.45 10.88 -0.43
N THR A 87 -3.95 9.65 -0.32
CA THR A 87 -3.24 8.95 -1.39
C THR A 87 -3.74 7.53 -1.59
N ALA A 88 -3.69 7.05 -2.83
CA ALA A 88 -3.90 5.65 -3.17
C ALA A 88 -3.18 5.32 -4.48
N PRO A 89 -2.72 4.08 -4.69
CA PRO A 89 -2.32 3.61 -6.02
C PRO A 89 -3.47 3.73 -7.02
N VAL A 90 -3.13 3.79 -8.31
CA VAL A 90 -4.12 3.80 -9.40
C VAL A 90 -4.70 2.40 -9.55
N ASP A 91 -5.81 2.16 -8.87
CA ASP A 91 -6.52 0.89 -8.83
C ASP A 91 -8.00 1.11 -8.50
N ASN A 92 -8.89 0.37 -9.17
CA ASN A 92 -10.33 0.54 -9.06
C ASN A 92 -10.88 0.21 -7.67
N VAL A 93 -10.22 -0.68 -6.91
CA VAL A 93 -10.64 -1.04 -5.56
C VAL A 93 -10.06 -0.04 -4.56
N LEU A 94 -8.77 0.30 -4.67
CA LEU A 94 -8.09 1.19 -3.73
C LEU A 94 -8.61 2.63 -3.80
N GLN A 95 -8.76 3.21 -4.99
CA GLN A 95 -9.25 4.59 -5.13
C GLN A 95 -10.72 4.72 -4.73
N ASN A 96 -11.58 3.78 -5.13
CA ASN A 96 -12.98 3.80 -4.72
C ASN A 96 -13.13 3.57 -3.21
N SER A 97 -12.26 2.75 -2.59
CA SER A 97 -12.24 2.59 -1.14
C SER A 97 -11.86 3.88 -0.42
N ALA A 98 -10.83 4.58 -0.91
CA ALA A 98 -10.42 5.88 -0.38
C ALA A 98 -11.57 6.90 -0.49
N MET A 99 -12.21 6.98 -1.64
CA MET A 99 -13.38 7.85 -1.83
C MET A 99 -14.49 7.50 -0.86
N GLY A 100 -14.81 6.21 -0.68
CA GLY A 100 -15.87 5.78 0.21
C GLY A 100 -15.62 6.10 1.68
N PHE A 101 -14.37 5.89 2.13
CA PHE A 101 -13.91 6.31 3.45
C PHE A 101 -14.06 7.81 3.69
N LEU A 102 -13.72 8.62 2.68
CA LEU A 102 -13.82 10.09 2.79
C LEU A 102 -15.26 10.58 2.93
N GLN A 103 -16.25 9.85 2.40
CA GLN A 103 -17.67 10.19 2.61
C GLN A 103 -18.10 9.99 4.07
N GLY A 104 -17.52 9.00 4.77
CA GLY A 104 -17.72 8.81 6.20
C GLY A 104 -16.95 9.83 7.04
N LEU A 105 -15.73 10.20 6.61
CA LEU A 105 -14.85 11.14 7.31
C LEU A 105 -15.38 12.58 7.27
N TYR A 106 -15.75 13.06 6.08
CA TYR A 106 -16.30 14.39 5.81
C TYR A 106 -17.64 14.26 5.08
N PRO A 107 -18.73 13.96 5.81
CA PRO A 107 -20.05 13.82 5.23
C PRO A 107 -20.57 15.16 4.65
N PRO A 108 -21.67 15.14 3.89
CA PRO A 108 -22.30 16.36 3.38
C PRO A 108 -22.65 17.34 4.50
N VAL A 109 -22.37 18.64 4.29
CA VAL A 109 -22.56 19.70 5.31
C VAL A 109 -23.98 20.28 5.35
N GLY A 110 -24.88 19.78 4.51
CA GLY A 110 -26.27 20.21 4.44
C GLY A 110 -26.49 21.50 3.64
N GLU A 111 -27.77 21.88 3.53
CA GLU A 111 -28.24 23.02 2.74
C GLU A 111 -27.96 24.39 3.36
N THR A 112 -27.52 24.46 4.62
CA THR A 112 -27.20 25.75 5.26
C THR A 112 -25.73 26.12 5.09
N ILE A 113 -24.82 25.14 5.20
CA ILE A 113 -23.38 25.36 5.10
C ILE A 113 -22.91 25.20 3.64
N GLY A 114 -23.54 24.32 2.87
CA GLY A 114 -23.20 24.02 1.48
C GLY A 114 -23.60 25.07 0.45
N VAL A 115 -23.93 26.29 0.87
CA VAL A 115 -24.38 27.38 -0.01
C VAL A 115 -23.21 28.33 -0.32
N GLN A 116 -23.04 28.64 -1.59
CA GLN A 116 -22.16 29.71 -2.05
C GLN A 116 -22.99 30.90 -2.53
N THR A 117 -22.79 32.08 -1.94
CA THR A 117 -23.33 33.34 -2.48
C THR A 117 -22.41 33.88 -3.57
N LEU A 118 -22.97 34.10 -4.75
CA LEU A 118 -22.28 34.69 -5.89
C LEU A 118 -22.25 36.22 -5.80
N ALA A 119 -21.37 36.85 -6.58
CA ALA A 119 -21.21 38.31 -6.60
C ALA A 119 -22.50 39.08 -6.98
N ASN A 120 -23.43 38.44 -7.69
CA ASN A 120 -24.74 39.00 -8.06
C ASN A 120 -25.80 38.84 -6.96
N GLY A 121 -25.46 38.29 -5.79
CA GLY A 121 -26.36 38.05 -4.67
C GLY A 121 -27.19 36.77 -4.77
N SER A 122 -27.13 36.04 -5.89
CA SER A 122 -27.75 34.71 -5.99
C SER A 122 -26.98 33.67 -5.18
N SER A 123 -27.67 32.64 -4.70
CA SER A 123 -27.08 31.54 -3.97
C SER A 123 -27.08 30.27 -4.81
N ILE A 124 -25.96 29.57 -4.85
CA ILE A 124 -25.82 28.24 -5.46
C ILE A 124 -25.63 27.22 -4.36
N GLN A 125 -26.45 26.18 -4.39
CA GLN A 125 -26.36 25.04 -3.48
C GLN A 125 -25.39 24.00 -4.03
N THR A 126 -24.47 23.54 -3.17
CA THR A 126 -23.56 22.44 -3.50
C THR A 126 -24.37 21.15 -3.71
N PRO A 127 -24.09 20.37 -4.78
CA PRO A 127 -24.79 19.10 -5.05
C PRO A 127 -24.72 18.09 -3.89
N LEU A 128 -25.60 17.08 -3.94
CA LEU A 128 -25.62 15.95 -2.99
C LEU A 128 -25.68 16.43 -1.53
N ASN A 129 -26.53 17.42 -1.25
CA ASN A 129 -26.75 18.00 0.08
C ASN A 129 -25.48 18.60 0.72
N GLY A 130 -24.61 19.24 -0.08
CA GLY A 130 -23.36 19.80 0.43
C GLY A 130 -22.21 18.80 0.49
N TYR A 131 -22.16 17.84 -0.44
CA TYR A 131 -21.07 16.87 -0.51
C TYR A 131 -19.72 17.57 -0.72
N GLN A 132 -18.71 17.14 0.04
CA GLN A 132 -17.40 17.77 0.07
C GLN A 132 -16.44 17.03 -0.86
N LEU A 133 -15.81 17.76 -1.79
CA LEU A 133 -14.85 17.18 -2.72
C LEU A 133 -13.46 17.13 -2.09
N ILE A 134 -12.94 15.92 -1.91
CA ILE A 134 -11.59 15.66 -1.39
C ILE A 134 -10.83 14.85 -2.45
N PRO A 135 -9.71 15.38 -2.99
CA PRO A 135 -8.94 14.69 -4.00
C PRO A 135 -8.18 13.50 -3.38
N VAL A 136 -8.20 12.36 -4.07
CA VAL A 136 -7.32 11.21 -3.80
C VAL A 136 -6.16 11.29 -4.78
N ASN A 137 -4.96 11.58 -4.27
CA ASN A 137 -3.76 11.69 -5.09
C ASN A 137 -3.14 10.31 -5.35
N THR A 138 -2.40 10.20 -6.44
CA THR A 138 -1.74 8.95 -6.81
C THR A 138 -0.42 8.79 -6.08
N VAL A 139 -0.13 7.56 -5.66
CA VAL A 139 1.15 7.16 -5.08
C VAL A 139 1.66 5.91 -5.80
N SER A 140 2.93 5.90 -6.18
CA SER A 140 3.58 4.77 -6.85
C SER A 140 4.20 3.84 -5.80
N THR A 141 3.42 2.89 -5.27
CA THR A 141 3.85 2.05 -4.14
C THR A 141 4.59 0.76 -4.51
N GLY A 142 4.79 0.45 -5.80
CA GLY A 142 5.38 -0.85 -6.20
C GLY A 142 4.62 -2.07 -5.66
N ALA A 143 3.38 -1.91 -5.20
CA ALA A 143 2.57 -2.97 -4.59
C ALA A 143 1.06 -2.79 -4.89
N GLY A 144 0.72 -2.02 -5.93
CA GLY A 144 -0.52 -1.24 -5.96
C GLY A 144 -1.71 -1.78 -6.76
N SER A 145 -1.67 -3.00 -7.32
CA SER A 145 -2.82 -3.51 -8.11
C SER A 145 -3.50 -4.67 -7.39
N GLU A 146 -4.81 -4.53 -7.16
CA GLU A 146 -5.67 -5.56 -6.59
C GLU A 146 -6.01 -6.67 -7.59
N ASP A 147 -5.67 -6.52 -8.87
CA ASP A 147 -5.78 -7.59 -9.87
C ASP A 147 -4.67 -8.65 -9.74
N ASN A 148 -3.60 -8.36 -9.00
CA ASN A 148 -2.46 -9.27 -8.87
C ASN A 148 -2.74 -10.40 -7.88
N GLY A 149 -2.68 -11.62 -8.38
CA GLY A 149 -2.82 -12.85 -7.59
C GLY A 149 -1.61 -13.19 -6.72
N TRP A 150 -0.43 -12.62 -7.02
CA TRP A 150 0.80 -12.79 -6.23
C TRP A 150 1.31 -11.44 -5.68
N LEU A 151 1.80 -11.48 -4.44
CA LEU A 151 2.24 -10.32 -3.65
C LEU A 151 3.20 -9.37 -4.39
N GLN A 152 4.15 -9.92 -5.15
CA GLN A 152 5.21 -9.14 -5.81
C GLN A 152 5.01 -8.95 -7.32
N ASP A 153 3.91 -9.45 -7.90
CA ASP A 153 3.60 -9.20 -9.32
C ASP A 153 3.44 -7.70 -9.61
N ALA A 154 2.96 -6.95 -8.62
CA ALA A 154 2.84 -5.49 -8.67
C ALA A 154 4.20 -4.75 -8.55
N SER A 155 5.25 -5.46 -8.12
CA SER A 155 6.53 -4.84 -7.78
C SER A 155 7.32 -4.49 -9.01
N THR A 156 7.92 -3.30 -8.99
CA THR A 156 8.90 -2.87 -9.98
C THR A 156 10.33 -2.99 -9.45
N CYS A 157 10.50 -3.51 -8.23
CA CYS A 157 11.78 -3.65 -7.55
C CYS A 157 12.38 -5.03 -7.81
N GLU A 158 13.45 -5.12 -8.62
CA GLU A 158 14.01 -6.41 -9.03
C GLU A 158 14.55 -7.23 -7.85
N ASN A 159 15.36 -6.62 -6.98
CA ASN A 159 15.90 -7.32 -5.81
C ASN A 159 14.80 -7.80 -4.84
N ALA A 160 13.67 -7.08 -4.73
CA ALA A 160 12.55 -7.54 -3.91
C ALA A 160 11.86 -8.77 -4.52
N LYS A 161 11.72 -8.84 -5.85
CA LYS A 161 11.22 -10.03 -6.55
C LYS A 161 12.15 -11.22 -6.34
N LEU A 162 13.46 -11.03 -6.51
CA LEU A 162 14.45 -12.08 -6.28
C LEU A 162 14.40 -12.60 -4.83
N SER A 163 14.41 -11.68 -3.86
CA SER A 163 14.26 -12.00 -2.44
C SER A 163 12.98 -12.79 -2.17
N SER A 164 11.82 -12.30 -2.60
CA SER A 164 10.53 -12.96 -2.38
C SER A 164 10.47 -14.35 -3.03
N ASN A 165 10.99 -14.49 -4.26
CA ASN A 165 11.06 -15.77 -4.97
C ASN A 165 11.92 -16.83 -4.25
N ASN A 166 12.91 -16.42 -3.45
CA ASN A 166 13.69 -17.35 -2.63
C ASN A 166 12.84 -18.06 -1.56
N PHE A 167 11.63 -17.57 -1.26
CA PHE A 167 10.68 -18.34 -0.43
C PHE A 167 10.36 -19.71 -1.04
N PHE A 168 10.18 -19.77 -2.37
CA PHE A 168 9.81 -21.00 -3.07
C PHE A 168 10.92 -22.06 -3.12
N THR A 169 12.13 -21.74 -2.67
CA THR A 169 13.25 -22.68 -2.52
C THR A 169 13.57 -22.98 -1.06
N SER A 170 12.82 -22.40 -0.11
CA SER A 170 13.04 -22.60 1.32
C SER A 170 12.56 -23.97 1.81
N ASN A 171 13.13 -24.44 2.93
CA ASN A 171 12.70 -25.65 3.62
C ASN A 171 11.25 -25.52 4.12
N GLU A 172 10.86 -24.34 4.61
CA GLU A 172 9.51 -24.07 5.07
C GLU A 172 8.49 -24.28 3.93
N TYR A 173 8.71 -23.64 2.78
CA TYR A 173 7.85 -23.78 1.63
C TYR A 173 7.78 -25.22 1.12
N THR A 174 8.92 -25.89 0.95
CA THR A 174 8.96 -27.27 0.42
C THR A 174 8.29 -28.28 1.35
N ASN A 175 8.44 -28.11 2.66
CA ASN A 175 7.74 -28.93 3.67
C ASN A 175 6.23 -28.68 3.64
N LEU A 176 5.78 -27.42 3.56
CA LEU A 176 4.35 -27.10 3.49
C LEU A 176 3.73 -27.56 2.17
N LEU A 177 4.42 -27.37 1.03
CA LEU A 177 3.95 -27.81 -0.28
C LEU A 177 3.72 -29.32 -0.33
N SER A 178 4.67 -30.11 0.19
CA SER A 178 4.53 -31.57 0.22
C SER A 178 3.54 -32.04 1.28
N GLY A 179 3.60 -31.48 2.49
CA GLY A 179 2.78 -31.88 3.64
C GLY A 179 1.30 -31.49 3.54
N THR A 180 0.94 -30.54 2.68
CA THR A 180 -0.45 -30.07 2.51
C THR A 180 -1.11 -30.54 1.22
N LYS A 181 -0.45 -31.39 0.43
CA LYS A 181 -0.96 -31.88 -0.86
C LYS A 181 -2.34 -32.53 -0.75
N ASP A 182 -2.54 -33.41 0.23
CA ASP A 182 -3.82 -34.10 0.43
C ASP A 182 -4.92 -33.13 0.87
N PHE A 183 -4.55 -32.13 1.68
CA PHE A 183 -5.48 -31.08 2.10
C PHE A 183 -5.97 -30.26 0.91
N TYR A 184 -5.06 -29.77 0.07
CA TYR A 184 -5.46 -29.02 -1.12
C TYR A 184 -6.24 -29.85 -2.13
N SER A 185 -5.95 -31.16 -2.24
CA SER A 185 -6.72 -32.07 -3.10
C SER A 185 -8.20 -32.15 -2.67
N GLN A 186 -8.50 -32.01 -1.37
CA GLN A 186 -9.87 -31.93 -0.86
C GLN A 186 -10.59 -30.63 -1.25
N LEU A 187 -9.86 -29.54 -1.50
CA LEU A 187 -10.44 -28.26 -1.90
C LEU A 187 -10.80 -28.20 -3.39
N VAL A 188 -10.25 -29.09 -4.23
CA VAL A 188 -10.48 -29.09 -5.69
C VAL A 188 -11.97 -29.02 -6.05
N PRO A 189 -12.87 -29.85 -5.49
CA PRO A 189 -14.30 -29.80 -5.82
C PRO A 189 -15.00 -28.48 -5.47
N VAL A 190 -14.41 -27.66 -4.60
CA VAL A 190 -14.93 -26.34 -4.23
C VAL A 190 -14.56 -25.28 -5.27
N VAL A 191 -13.35 -25.37 -5.84
CA VAL A 191 -12.75 -24.31 -6.66
C VAL A 191 -12.50 -24.70 -8.13
N ASN A 192 -12.88 -25.91 -8.54
CA ASN A 192 -12.61 -26.45 -9.89
C ASN A 192 -13.31 -25.71 -11.05
N GLY A 193 -14.30 -24.86 -10.75
CA GLY A 193 -14.88 -23.94 -11.73
C GLY A 193 -13.93 -22.81 -12.14
N THR A 194 -12.86 -22.59 -11.36
CA THR A 194 -11.90 -21.49 -11.55
C THR A 194 -10.46 -21.98 -11.68
N PHE A 195 -10.06 -22.99 -10.91
CA PHE A 195 -8.69 -23.52 -10.92
C PHE A 195 -8.62 -24.95 -11.45
N ALA A 196 -7.59 -25.26 -12.24
CA ALA A 196 -7.26 -26.64 -12.53
C ALA A 196 -6.76 -27.34 -11.26
N ALA A 197 -7.01 -28.64 -11.13
CA ALA A 197 -6.63 -29.40 -9.94
C ALA A 197 -5.11 -29.34 -9.64
N SER A 198 -4.27 -29.21 -10.68
CA SER A 198 -2.82 -29.04 -10.54
C SER A 198 -2.40 -27.71 -9.91
N ASP A 199 -3.27 -26.70 -9.96
CA ASP A 199 -3.01 -25.37 -9.43
C ASP A 199 -3.54 -25.20 -8.00
N VAL A 200 -4.40 -26.11 -7.53
CA VAL A 200 -4.89 -26.12 -6.15
C VAL A 200 -3.80 -26.75 -5.26
N THR A 201 -2.82 -25.94 -4.87
CA THR A 201 -1.67 -26.35 -4.04
C THR A 201 -1.22 -25.19 -3.15
N PHE A 202 -0.30 -25.46 -2.20
CA PHE A 202 0.30 -24.43 -1.36
C PHE A 202 1.00 -23.32 -2.15
N LYS A 203 1.50 -23.62 -3.35
CA LYS A 203 2.10 -22.60 -4.25
C LYS A 203 1.12 -21.47 -4.59
N ASN A 204 -0.17 -21.78 -4.61
CA ASN A 204 -1.25 -20.84 -4.92
C ASN A 204 -2.16 -20.64 -3.71
N ALA A 205 -1.61 -20.78 -2.48
CA ALA A 205 -2.38 -20.76 -1.24
C ALA A 205 -3.29 -19.54 -1.13
N TYR A 206 -2.76 -18.35 -1.44
CA TYR A 206 -3.51 -17.11 -1.36
C TYR A 206 -4.68 -17.04 -2.34
N VAL A 207 -4.48 -17.33 -3.63
CA VAL A 207 -5.57 -17.22 -4.63
C VAL A 207 -6.65 -18.29 -4.42
N VAL A 208 -6.30 -19.46 -3.90
CA VAL A 208 -7.26 -20.49 -3.48
C VAL A 208 -8.06 -20.00 -2.27
N TYR A 209 -7.38 -19.47 -1.25
CA TYR A 209 -8.02 -18.87 -0.09
C TYR A 209 -8.94 -17.70 -0.47
N ASP A 210 -8.47 -16.76 -1.29
CA ASP A 210 -9.20 -15.55 -1.69
C ASP A 210 -10.51 -15.90 -2.39
N LEU A 211 -10.48 -16.85 -3.33
CA LEU A 211 -11.69 -17.33 -4.01
C LEU A 211 -12.69 -17.95 -3.03
N ILE A 212 -12.22 -18.81 -2.11
CA ILE A 212 -13.08 -19.43 -1.10
C ILE A 212 -13.63 -18.37 -0.13
N ASN A 213 -12.80 -17.45 0.34
CA ASN A 213 -13.19 -16.39 1.27
C ASN A 213 -14.26 -15.47 0.68
N VAL A 214 -14.08 -15.03 -0.56
CA VAL A 214 -15.08 -14.19 -1.24
C VAL A 214 -16.36 -15.00 -1.52
N ALA A 215 -16.24 -16.28 -1.87
CA ALA A 215 -17.41 -17.14 -2.05
C ALA A 215 -18.19 -17.33 -0.74
N GLU A 216 -17.54 -17.53 0.41
CA GLU A 216 -18.19 -17.64 1.72
C GLU A 216 -18.96 -16.36 2.12
N ILE A 217 -18.53 -15.20 1.62
CA ILE A 217 -19.21 -13.92 1.87
C ILE A 217 -20.41 -13.72 0.94
N HIS A 218 -20.24 -13.99 -0.36
CA HIS A 218 -21.20 -13.54 -1.39
C HIS A 218 -22.00 -14.63 -2.07
N ASN A 219 -21.56 -15.88 -2.01
CA ASN A 219 -22.17 -16.97 -2.76
C ASN A 219 -23.07 -17.81 -1.85
N ALA A 220 -24.39 -17.68 -2.06
CA ALA A 220 -25.37 -18.51 -1.37
C ALA A 220 -25.26 -20.01 -1.70
N SER A 221 -24.53 -20.39 -2.75
CA SER A 221 -24.41 -21.79 -3.19
C SER A 221 -22.98 -22.13 -3.62
N ILE A 222 -22.16 -22.50 -2.64
CA ILE A 222 -20.78 -22.91 -2.85
C ILE A 222 -20.74 -24.41 -3.18
N PRO A 223 -20.06 -24.82 -4.27
CA PRO A 223 -19.87 -26.22 -4.59
C PRO A 223 -19.20 -26.98 -3.44
N SER A 224 -19.74 -28.16 -3.11
CA SER A 224 -19.18 -29.03 -2.06
C SER A 224 -19.00 -28.32 -0.71
N ASN A 225 -19.95 -27.47 -0.30
CA ASN A 225 -19.90 -26.70 0.95
C ASN A 225 -19.65 -27.54 2.21
N SER A 226 -20.02 -28.83 2.22
CA SER A 226 -19.72 -29.76 3.31
C SER A 226 -18.22 -29.96 3.56
N THR A 227 -17.38 -29.68 2.56
CA THR A 227 -15.92 -29.64 2.69
C THR A 227 -15.45 -28.41 3.46
N LEU A 228 -16.17 -27.28 3.36
CA LEU A 228 -15.82 -25.99 3.97
C LEU A 228 -16.25 -25.91 5.44
N THR A 229 -15.81 -26.89 6.24
CA THR A 229 -15.98 -26.84 7.69
C THR A 229 -15.17 -25.67 8.30
N PRO A 230 -15.51 -25.20 9.51
CA PRO A 230 -14.70 -24.19 10.20
C PRO A 230 -13.22 -24.55 10.30
N SER A 231 -12.90 -25.84 10.49
CA SER A 231 -11.51 -26.32 10.54
C SER A 231 -10.80 -26.25 9.18
N THR A 232 -11.54 -26.53 8.09
CA THR A 232 -11.04 -26.41 6.72
C THR A 232 -10.75 -24.96 6.40
N LEU A 233 -11.71 -24.05 6.67
CA LEU A 233 -11.59 -22.63 6.42
C LEU A 233 -10.41 -22.03 7.22
N PHE A 234 -10.29 -22.39 8.50
CA PHE A 234 -9.17 -21.96 9.35
C PHE A 234 -7.82 -22.43 8.79
N LYS A 235 -7.72 -23.69 8.36
CA LYS A 235 -6.48 -24.22 7.77
C LYS A 235 -6.16 -23.57 6.42
N THR A 236 -7.16 -23.34 5.57
CA THR A 236 -7.00 -22.61 4.31
C THR A 236 -6.47 -21.20 4.57
N ARG A 237 -7.04 -20.49 5.53
CA ARG A 237 -6.59 -19.15 5.94
C ARG A 237 -5.16 -19.17 6.48
N THR A 238 -4.85 -20.07 7.41
CA THR A 238 -3.51 -20.20 8.02
C THR A 238 -2.42 -20.46 6.97
N LEU A 239 -2.72 -21.29 5.98
CA LEU A 239 -1.78 -21.56 4.88
C LEU A 239 -1.60 -20.34 3.96
N ALA A 240 -2.67 -19.58 3.69
CA ALA A 240 -2.55 -18.33 2.97
C ALA A 240 -1.76 -17.28 3.76
N ASP A 241 -2.00 -17.15 5.06
CA ASP A 241 -1.25 -16.26 5.96
C ASP A 241 0.25 -16.60 5.92
N THR A 242 0.60 -17.88 6.08
CA THR A 242 1.99 -18.35 6.03
C THR A 242 2.64 -18.07 4.67
N HIS A 243 1.91 -18.33 3.58
CA HIS A 243 2.38 -18.08 2.22
C HIS A 243 2.65 -16.59 1.99
N GLU A 244 1.71 -15.72 2.32
CA GLU A 244 1.84 -14.28 2.10
C GLU A 244 2.87 -13.65 3.02
N TRP A 245 2.98 -14.10 4.28
CA TRP A 245 4.04 -13.66 5.19
C TRP A 245 5.42 -14.01 4.64
N GLY A 246 5.63 -15.26 4.21
CA GLY A 246 6.89 -15.71 3.64
C GLY A 246 7.30 -14.93 2.38
N LEU A 247 6.33 -14.46 1.61
CA LEU A 247 6.58 -13.60 0.44
C LEU A 247 6.82 -12.12 0.79
N ALA A 248 6.24 -11.63 1.88
CA ALA A 248 6.28 -10.23 2.30
C ALA A 248 7.49 -9.90 3.19
N TYR A 249 7.96 -10.84 4.01
CA TYR A 249 8.99 -10.57 4.99
C TYR A 249 9.83 -11.80 5.32
N ASN A 250 11.12 -11.56 5.56
CA ASN A 250 12.03 -12.53 6.15
C ASN A 250 13.10 -11.75 6.94
N ALA A 251 13.32 -12.08 8.21
CA ALA A 251 14.27 -11.35 9.06
C ALA A 251 15.73 -11.45 8.57
N SER A 252 16.09 -12.54 7.91
CA SER A 252 17.44 -12.74 7.33
C SER A 252 17.60 -12.12 5.93
N ASP A 253 16.49 -11.84 5.25
CA ASP A 253 16.45 -11.26 3.90
C ASP A 253 15.20 -10.38 3.76
N ASN A 254 15.29 -9.17 4.29
CA ASN A 254 14.16 -8.24 4.37
C ASN A 254 13.95 -7.46 3.06
N MET A 255 14.71 -7.72 1.99
CA MET A 255 14.59 -6.97 0.74
C MET A 255 13.20 -7.13 0.09
N ARG A 256 12.54 -8.28 0.29
CA ARG A 256 11.15 -8.51 -0.11
C ARG A 256 10.13 -7.57 0.55
N ALA A 257 10.49 -6.94 1.68
CA ALA A 257 9.64 -6.02 2.42
C ALA A 257 9.75 -4.56 1.92
N ILE A 258 10.18 -4.34 0.67
CA ILE A 258 10.39 -2.99 0.10
C ILE A 258 9.16 -2.08 0.19
N SER A 259 7.96 -2.64 0.06
CA SER A 259 6.71 -1.87 0.16
C SER A 259 6.50 -1.31 1.57
N GLY A 260 6.89 -2.06 2.60
CA GLY A 260 6.92 -1.59 3.99
C GLY A 260 8.02 -0.56 4.25
N MET A 261 9.18 -0.70 3.60
CA MET A 261 10.26 0.30 3.65
C MET A 261 9.84 1.63 3.02
N GLN A 262 9.18 1.61 1.86
CA GLN A 262 8.64 2.80 1.20
C GLN A 262 7.57 3.47 2.06
N LEU A 263 6.62 2.69 2.58
CA LEU A 263 5.57 3.20 3.45
C LEU A 263 6.16 3.85 4.72
N ALA A 264 7.21 3.28 5.29
CA ALA A 264 7.89 3.90 6.43
C ALA A 264 8.53 5.26 6.08
N GLY A 265 9.10 5.39 4.89
CA GLY A 265 9.59 6.68 4.38
C GLY A 265 8.46 7.69 4.22
N GLU A 266 7.33 7.28 3.64
CA GLU A 266 6.13 8.12 3.45
C GLU A 266 5.55 8.60 4.79
N ILE A 267 5.43 7.71 5.78
CA ILE A 267 4.98 8.04 7.15
C ILE A 267 5.91 9.07 7.79
N LEU A 268 7.23 8.84 7.73
CA LEU A 268 8.21 9.76 8.30
C LEU A 268 8.16 11.14 7.66
N ILE A 269 8.13 11.19 6.32
CA ILE A 269 8.03 12.45 5.57
C ILE A 269 6.76 13.19 5.98
N TYR A 270 5.61 12.50 6.03
CA TYR A 270 4.35 13.12 6.38
C TYR A 270 4.35 13.67 7.81
N MET A 271 4.70 12.86 8.80
CA MET A 271 4.68 13.27 10.20
C MET A 271 5.70 14.38 10.48
N ASN A 272 6.88 14.34 9.85
CA ASN A 272 7.84 15.43 9.95
C ASN A 272 7.29 16.73 9.32
N SER A 273 6.48 16.63 8.26
CA SER A 273 5.79 17.78 7.69
C SER A 273 4.74 18.37 8.62
N THR A 274 4.03 17.54 9.41
CA THR A 274 3.10 17.98 10.47
C THR A 274 3.84 18.77 11.55
N ILE A 275 5.01 18.29 11.97
CA ILE A 275 5.86 18.96 12.97
C ILE A 275 6.40 20.28 12.41
N THR A 276 6.90 20.27 11.18
CA THR A 276 7.48 21.45 10.53
C THR A 276 6.40 22.52 10.29
N SER A 277 5.22 22.13 9.82
CA SER A 277 4.10 23.06 9.61
C SER A 277 3.64 23.68 10.92
N GLY A 278 3.47 22.86 11.97
CA GLY A 278 3.09 23.31 13.29
C GLY A 278 4.10 24.28 13.90
N THR A 279 5.38 23.95 13.84
CA THR A 279 6.48 24.82 14.32
C THR A 279 6.51 26.16 13.61
N ALA A 280 6.11 26.20 12.33
CA ALA A 280 5.99 27.43 11.55
C ALA A 280 4.67 28.21 11.81
N GLY A 281 3.84 27.78 12.76
CA GLY A 281 2.54 28.39 13.07
C GLY A 281 1.44 28.08 12.05
N SER A 282 1.63 27.07 11.20
CA SER A 282 0.65 26.61 10.22
C SER A 282 -0.18 25.45 10.75
N SER A 283 -1.41 25.33 10.27
CA SER A 283 -2.33 24.24 10.62
C SER A 283 -2.39 23.13 9.56
N ALA A 284 -1.38 23.03 8.68
CA ALA A 284 -1.34 22.11 7.56
C ALA A 284 -0.89 20.69 7.93
N ASN A 285 -1.18 19.69 7.09
CA ASN A 285 -0.76 18.29 7.22
C ASN A 285 -1.09 17.69 8.59
N LYS A 286 -2.37 17.68 8.95
CA LYS A 286 -2.87 17.18 10.23
C LYS A 286 -3.31 15.73 10.16
N LEU A 287 -3.90 15.30 9.04
CA LEU A 287 -4.38 13.94 8.84
C LEU A 287 -3.93 13.39 7.48
N GLY A 288 -3.04 12.40 7.52
CA GLY A 288 -2.56 11.65 6.36
C GLY A 288 -3.36 10.36 6.24
N ILE A 289 -3.86 10.05 5.04
CA ILE A 289 -4.64 8.85 4.76
C ILE A 289 -4.09 8.23 3.50
N GLN A 290 -3.63 6.99 3.58
CA GLN A 290 -3.15 6.25 2.43
C GLN A 290 -3.86 4.91 2.33
N PHE A 291 -4.43 4.62 1.17
CA PHE A 291 -5.00 3.32 0.88
C PHE A 291 -3.97 2.43 0.16
N GLY A 292 -3.93 1.16 0.52
CA GLY A 292 -3.05 0.19 -0.12
C GLY A 292 -3.43 -1.26 0.15
N ALA A 293 -2.62 -2.17 -0.40
CA ALA A 293 -2.83 -3.59 -0.28
C ALA A 293 -2.32 -4.15 1.05
N TYR A 294 -2.79 -5.34 1.43
CA TYR A 294 -2.34 -6.07 2.62
C TYR A 294 -0.83 -6.37 2.62
N ALA A 295 -0.20 -6.40 1.44
CA ALA A 295 1.24 -6.61 1.27
C ALA A 295 2.11 -5.58 2.01
N SER A 296 1.70 -4.31 1.97
CA SER A 296 2.39 -3.23 2.66
C SER A 296 2.26 -3.35 4.17
N PHE A 297 1.12 -3.85 4.68
CA PHE A 297 0.95 -4.16 6.09
C PHE A 297 1.92 -5.25 6.52
N LEU A 298 1.90 -6.43 5.89
CA LEU A 298 2.78 -7.55 6.27
C LEU A 298 4.26 -7.17 6.22
N SER A 299 4.67 -6.45 5.16
CA SER A 299 6.03 -5.94 5.01
C SER A 299 6.40 -5.00 6.16
N PHE A 300 5.53 -4.03 6.49
CA PHE A 300 5.75 -3.11 7.60
C PHE A 300 5.77 -3.83 8.95
N PHE A 301 4.84 -4.76 9.19
CA PHE A 301 4.72 -5.51 10.43
C PHE A 301 5.98 -6.29 10.77
N GLY A 302 6.57 -6.96 9.77
CA GLY A 302 7.86 -7.64 9.95
C GLY A 302 9.02 -6.67 10.18
N LEU A 303 9.08 -5.55 9.46
CA LEU A 303 10.13 -4.54 9.63
C LEU A 303 10.06 -3.83 10.99
N ALA A 304 8.86 -3.61 11.51
CA ALA A 304 8.60 -3.00 12.81
C ALA A 304 8.56 -4.03 13.96
N ASP A 305 8.86 -5.30 13.70
CA ASP A 305 8.89 -6.39 14.69
C ASP A 305 7.60 -6.49 15.53
N LEU A 306 6.44 -6.29 14.90
CA LEU A 306 5.14 -6.40 15.55
C LEU A 306 4.76 -7.83 15.97
N PRO A 307 5.23 -8.92 15.31
CA PRO A 307 5.03 -10.27 15.81
C PRO A 307 5.54 -10.51 17.24
N ALA A 308 6.51 -9.71 17.71
CA ALA A 308 6.95 -9.76 19.11
C ALA A 308 5.87 -9.29 20.10
N ALA A 309 4.97 -8.39 19.67
CA ALA A 309 3.84 -7.91 20.47
C ALA A 309 2.63 -8.85 20.38
N ASN A 310 2.32 -9.34 19.17
CA ASN A 310 1.24 -10.32 18.93
C ASN A 310 1.54 -11.13 17.65
N SER A 311 1.50 -12.46 17.72
CA SER A 311 1.70 -13.34 16.56
C SER A 311 0.68 -13.14 15.43
N ASP A 312 -0.49 -12.57 15.72
CA ASP A 312 -1.53 -12.29 14.72
C ASP A 312 -1.07 -11.32 13.63
N PHE A 313 -0.01 -10.53 13.88
CA PHE A 313 0.62 -9.68 12.86
C PHE A 313 1.27 -10.45 11.70
N MET A 314 1.36 -11.79 11.79
CA MET A 314 1.77 -12.64 10.67
C MET A 314 0.60 -13.02 9.74
N GLY A 315 -0.64 -12.72 10.12
CA GLY A 315 -1.83 -12.98 9.33
C GLY A 315 -2.13 -11.85 8.33
N ILE A 316 -2.75 -12.19 7.20
CA ILE A 316 -3.23 -11.22 6.21
C ILE A 316 -4.26 -10.30 6.90
N PRO A 317 -4.06 -8.98 6.99
CA PRO A 317 -5.07 -8.09 7.58
C PRO A 317 -6.42 -8.24 6.86
N ASP A 318 -7.53 -8.29 7.58
CA ASP A 318 -8.88 -8.41 7.01
C ASP A 318 -9.30 -7.16 6.21
N TYR A 319 -10.38 -7.25 5.43
CA TYR A 319 -10.88 -6.11 4.67
C TYR A 319 -11.18 -4.92 5.58
N ALA A 320 -10.91 -3.71 5.08
CA ALA A 320 -11.03 -2.45 5.81
C ALA A 320 -10.17 -2.32 7.07
N SER A 321 -9.18 -3.19 7.28
CA SER A 321 -8.16 -3.02 8.33
C SER A 321 -7.42 -1.70 8.20
N SER A 322 -6.96 -1.16 9.32
CA SER A 322 -6.18 0.08 9.34
C SER A 322 -5.08 0.04 10.39
N MET A 323 -3.93 0.60 10.05
CA MET A 323 -2.87 0.91 11.00
C MET A 323 -2.63 2.41 11.05
N VAL A 324 -2.39 2.92 12.26
CA VAL A 324 -2.42 4.34 12.56
C VAL A 324 -1.18 4.72 13.36
N PHE A 325 -0.58 5.85 13.00
CA PHE A 325 0.47 6.51 13.76
C PHE A 325 -0.07 7.84 14.26
N GLU A 326 -0.25 7.96 15.57
CA GLU A 326 -0.75 9.18 16.22
C GLU A 326 0.43 9.97 16.79
N LEU A 327 0.57 11.24 16.38
CA LEU A 327 1.54 12.19 16.93
C LEU A 327 0.86 13.03 18.00
N PHE A 328 1.31 12.95 19.24
CA PHE A 328 0.68 13.64 20.36
C PHE A 328 1.71 14.25 21.32
N THR A 329 1.22 15.03 22.28
CA THR A 329 2.01 15.52 23.41
C THR A 329 1.18 15.46 24.68
N GLU A 330 1.86 15.31 25.81
CA GLU A 330 1.30 15.49 27.15
C GLU A 330 1.72 16.85 27.75
N ALA A 331 2.56 17.60 27.05
CA ALA A 331 2.89 18.97 27.42
C ALA A 331 1.77 19.93 27.00
N ALA A 332 1.66 21.05 27.71
CA ALA A 332 0.74 22.11 27.32
C ALA A 332 1.11 22.67 25.94
N VAL A 333 0.16 22.65 25.00
CA VAL A 333 0.36 23.27 23.68
C VAL A 333 0.37 24.80 23.84
N PRO A 334 1.45 25.50 23.45
CA PRO A 334 1.51 26.95 23.55
C PRO A 334 0.42 27.61 22.71
N SER A 335 -0.20 28.68 23.23
CA SER A 335 -1.20 29.44 22.48
C SER A 335 -0.61 29.96 21.17
N GLY A 336 -1.12 29.49 20.03
CA GLY A 336 -0.62 29.86 18.71
C GLY A 336 0.75 29.27 18.34
N GLY A 337 1.24 28.30 19.11
CA GLY A 337 2.50 27.61 18.88
C GLY A 337 2.35 26.09 18.73
N PHE A 338 3.49 25.40 18.69
CA PHE A 338 3.59 23.96 18.62
C PHE A 338 4.52 23.48 19.75
N PRO A 339 4.29 22.30 20.35
CA PRO A 339 5.17 21.76 21.39
C PRO A 339 6.61 21.59 20.90
N ALA A 340 7.56 21.60 21.82
CA ALA A 340 8.94 21.27 21.48
C ALA A 340 9.02 19.82 20.99
N THR A 341 9.92 19.53 20.04
CA THR A 341 10.08 18.19 19.48
C THR A 341 10.41 17.13 20.55
N SER A 342 11.07 17.53 21.65
CA SER A 342 11.35 16.68 22.82
C SER A 342 10.10 16.21 23.56
N ASP A 343 9.00 16.93 23.43
CA ASP A 343 7.74 16.67 24.15
C ASP A 343 6.74 15.88 23.27
N LEU A 344 7.17 15.50 22.06
CA LEU A 344 6.36 14.76 21.10
C LEU A 344 6.53 13.26 21.30
N GLN A 345 5.39 12.58 21.26
CA GLN A 345 5.30 11.13 21.34
C GLN A 345 4.54 10.58 20.13
N VAL A 346 4.82 9.33 19.80
CA VAL A 346 4.12 8.57 18.78
C VAL A 346 3.60 7.28 19.37
N ARG A 347 2.34 6.95 19.11
CA ARG A 347 1.79 5.62 19.36
C ARG A 347 1.27 4.99 18.07
N PHE A 348 1.38 3.68 18.00
CA PHE A 348 0.88 2.87 16.91
C PHE A 348 -0.40 2.16 17.32
N LEU A 349 -1.41 2.22 16.46
CA LEU A 349 -2.66 1.50 16.62
C LEU A 349 -2.92 0.61 15.41
N PHE A 350 -3.51 -0.55 15.64
CA PHE A 350 -3.97 -1.43 14.58
C PHE A 350 -5.40 -1.89 14.85
N HIS A 351 -6.21 -1.88 13.80
CA HIS A 351 -7.52 -2.51 13.77
C HIS A 351 -7.56 -3.52 12.62
N ASN A 352 -7.87 -4.77 12.94
CA ASN A 352 -8.05 -5.83 11.95
C ASN A 352 -9.53 -5.92 11.56
N GLY A 353 -9.90 -5.35 10.41
CA GLY A 353 -11.28 -5.23 9.95
C GLY A 353 -11.82 -3.79 10.00
N THR A 354 -13.14 -3.65 9.88
CA THR A 354 -13.84 -2.35 9.92
C THR A 354 -13.83 -1.71 11.31
N ALA A 355 -13.19 -0.55 11.45
CA ALA A 355 -13.22 0.21 12.70
C ALA A 355 -14.62 0.82 12.94
N SER A 356 -15.08 0.78 14.20
CA SER A 356 -16.36 1.33 14.66
C SER A 356 -16.30 1.68 16.15
N ASN A 357 -17.29 2.41 16.67
CA ASN A 357 -17.35 2.70 18.12
C ASN A 357 -17.53 1.44 19.01
N SER A 358 -17.84 0.28 18.41
CA SER A 358 -17.91 -1.01 19.11
C SER A 358 -16.70 -1.91 18.85
N SER A 359 -15.80 -1.51 17.93
CA SER A 359 -14.60 -2.25 17.53
C SER A 359 -13.53 -1.24 17.18
N GLU A 360 -12.76 -0.83 18.19
CA GLU A 360 -11.80 0.27 18.09
C GLU A 360 -10.36 -0.23 17.85
N PRO A 361 -9.50 0.54 17.16
CA PRO A 361 -8.08 0.22 17.03
C PRO A 361 -7.39 0.05 18.39
N VAL A 362 -6.52 -0.96 18.46
CA VAL A 362 -5.77 -1.33 19.67
C VAL A 362 -4.35 -0.81 19.56
N VAL A 363 -3.80 -0.30 20.66
CA VAL A 363 -2.41 0.18 20.75
C VAL A 363 -1.44 -1.01 20.84
N TYR A 364 -0.37 -0.99 20.06
CA TYR A 364 0.72 -1.97 20.14
C TYR A 364 2.08 -1.27 20.21
N PRO A 365 3.05 -1.84 20.96
CA PRO A 365 4.41 -1.31 20.96
C PRO A 365 5.08 -1.55 19.61
N LEU A 366 5.93 -0.61 19.20
CA LEU A 366 6.72 -0.69 17.97
C LEU A 366 8.11 -1.27 18.25
N PHE A 367 8.72 -1.82 17.19
CA PHE A 367 10.14 -2.21 17.13
C PHE A 367 10.57 -3.26 18.17
N GLY A 368 9.66 -4.18 18.51
CA GLY A 368 9.90 -5.22 19.51
C GLY A 368 9.99 -4.71 20.96
N GLY A 369 9.61 -3.45 21.19
CA GLY A 369 9.55 -2.85 22.54
C GLY A 369 8.31 -3.26 23.33
N SER A 370 8.12 -2.62 24.48
CA SER A 370 6.95 -2.82 25.36
C SER A 370 6.13 -1.55 25.61
N ASP A 371 6.65 -0.38 25.22
CA ASP A 371 6.02 0.89 25.54
C ASP A 371 4.86 1.19 24.58
N PRO A 372 3.68 1.60 25.09
CA PRO A 372 2.51 1.90 24.26
C PRO A 372 2.68 3.17 23.41
N ALA A 373 3.66 4.00 23.75
CA ALA A 373 4.09 5.16 23.00
C ALA A 373 5.61 5.33 23.18
N ILE A 374 6.26 5.93 22.18
CA ILE A 374 7.69 6.25 22.20
C ILE A 374 7.91 7.70 21.81
N SER A 375 9.07 8.27 22.16
CA SER A 375 9.39 9.64 21.75
C SER A 375 9.42 9.76 20.21
N TRP A 376 9.13 10.95 19.68
CA TRP A 376 9.28 11.21 18.25
C TRP A 376 10.68 10.83 17.72
N ASN A 377 11.72 11.09 18.51
CA ASN A 377 13.09 10.75 18.12
C ASN A 377 13.31 9.24 18.04
N ASP A 378 12.80 8.46 18.99
CA ASP A 378 12.91 7.00 18.96
C ASP A 378 12.11 6.41 17.81
N PHE A 379 10.90 6.95 17.56
CA PHE A 379 10.10 6.60 16.40
C PHE A 379 10.84 6.88 15.09
N ALA A 380 11.35 8.10 14.92
CA ALA A 380 12.09 8.49 13.72
C ALA A 380 13.34 7.63 13.51
N ASN A 381 14.10 7.36 14.57
CA ASN A 381 15.27 6.48 14.53
C ASN A 381 14.90 5.04 14.20
N GLY A 382 13.82 4.51 14.78
CA GLY A 382 13.32 3.15 14.53
C GLY A 382 12.92 2.96 13.07
N MET A 383 12.13 3.88 12.53
CA MET A 383 11.69 3.88 11.13
C MET A 383 12.88 4.04 10.17
N ASN A 384 13.83 4.95 10.44
CA ASN A 384 15.00 5.19 9.59
C ASN A 384 15.94 3.99 9.46
N LYS A 385 15.85 2.97 10.33
CA LYS A 385 16.61 1.72 10.17
C LYS A 385 16.28 1.00 8.86
N PHE A 386 15.08 1.18 8.33
CA PHE A 386 14.61 0.47 7.15
C PHE A 386 13.92 1.34 6.11
N ALA A 387 13.53 2.57 6.45
CA ALA A 387 12.80 3.47 5.55
C ALA A 387 13.52 3.70 4.21
N VAL A 388 12.72 3.77 3.15
CA VAL A 388 13.12 4.21 1.82
C VAL A 388 12.35 5.48 1.49
N SER A 389 13.05 6.60 1.57
CA SER A 389 12.43 7.92 1.53
C SER A 389 12.68 8.66 0.23
N THR A 390 13.61 8.18 -0.60
CA THR A 390 13.97 8.82 -1.87
C THR A 390 13.98 7.83 -3.03
N THR A 391 13.77 8.36 -4.24
CA THR A 391 13.93 7.59 -5.48
C THR A 391 15.32 6.98 -5.60
N GLN A 392 16.36 7.68 -5.15
CA GLN A 392 17.74 7.19 -5.18
C GLN A 392 17.91 5.96 -4.27
N ASP A 393 17.40 6.02 -3.04
CA ASP A 393 17.47 4.89 -2.09
C ASP A 393 16.74 3.68 -2.64
N TRP A 394 15.55 3.91 -3.22
CA TRP A 394 14.74 2.87 -3.85
C TRP A 394 15.48 2.23 -5.01
N CYS A 395 16.00 3.02 -5.95
CA CYS A 395 16.76 2.52 -7.11
C CYS A 395 17.98 1.70 -6.68
N THR A 396 18.70 2.19 -5.67
CA THR A 396 19.89 1.52 -5.13
C THR A 396 19.53 0.18 -4.50
N LYS A 397 18.52 0.14 -3.62
CA LYS A 397 18.08 -1.11 -2.98
C LYS A 397 17.49 -2.10 -3.98
N CYS A 398 16.74 -1.61 -4.95
CA CYS A 398 16.10 -2.46 -5.96
C CYS A 398 17.04 -2.98 -7.04
N GLY A 399 18.24 -2.40 -7.18
CA GLY A 399 19.20 -2.77 -8.22
C GLY A 399 18.78 -2.31 -9.63
N ASN A 400 17.82 -1.41 -9.72
CA ASN A 400 17.29 -0.92 -11.00
C ASN A 400 18.21 0.18 -11.56
N THR A 401 18.48 0.13 -12.86
CA THR A 401 19.42 1.06 -13.54
C THR A 401 18.81 1.78 -14.74
N THR A 402 17.52 1.57 -15.02
CA THR A 402 16.81 2.13 -16.17
C THR A 402 15.65 3.03 -15.73
N GLY A 403 15.00 3.72 -16.67
CA GLY A 403 13.85 4.59 -16.37
C GLY A 403 14.23 5.71 -15.39
N SER A 404 13.42 5.91 -14.34
CA SER A 404 13.69 6.88 -13.26
C SER A 404 14.96 6.58 -12.47
N CYS A 405 15.51 5.36 -12.57
CA CYS A 405 16.74 4.96 -11.92
C CYS A 405 18.01 5.20 -12.74
N ALA A 406 17.88 5.61 -14.02
CA ALA A 406 19.03 5.83 -14.89
C ALA A 406 20.00 6.89 -14.34
N ALA A 407 19.48 7.91 -13.63
CA ALA A 407 20.29 8.96 -13.01
C ALA A 407 21.15 8.45 -11.83
N TYR A 408 20.85 7.29 -11.27
CA TYR A 408 21.53 6.71 -10.11
C TYR A 408 22.30 5.43 -10.45
N ALA A 409 22.35 5.04 -11.73
CA ALA A 409 23.09 3.87 -12.17
C ALA A 409 24.60 4.06 -11.92
N PRO A 410 25.32 3.04 -11.43
CA PRO A 410 26.78 3.12 -11.29
C PRO A 410 27.40 3.48 -12.64
N ALA A 411 28.31 4.47 -12.65
CA ALA A 411 29.08 4.77 -13.85
C ALA A 411 29.84 3.49 -14.25
N THR A 412 29.58 2.98 -15.44
CA THR A 412 30.35 1.87 -16.00
C THR A 412 31.77 2.36 -16.26
N THR A 413 32.67 2.19 -15.28
CA THR A 413 34.09 2.15 -15.56
C THR A 413 34.33 0.88 -16.36
N ALA A 414 34.18 0.98 -17.68
CA ALA A 414 34.78 0.03 -18.60
C ALA A 414 36.26 -0.01 -18.26
N SER A 415 36.67 -1.04 -17.53
CA SER A 415 38.06 -1.36 -17.25
C SER A 415 38.69 -1.76 -18.57
N ALA A 416 39.12 -0.77 -19.35
CA ALA A 416 39.99 -0.99 -20.48
C ALA A 416 41.34 -1.45 -19.91
N THR A 417 41.58 -2.75 -19.99
CA THR A 417 42.90 -3.37 -19.87
C THR A 417 43.95 -2.51 -20.62
N PRO A 418 45.08 -2.12 -20.01
CA PRO A 418 46.07 -1.29 -20.68
C PRO A 418 46.75 -2.11 -21.77
N VAL A 419 46.47 -1.79 -23.04
CA VAL A 419 47.26 -2.23 -24.19
C VAL A 419 48.43 -1.25 -24.34
N PRO A 420 49.68 -1.70 -24.55
CA PRO A 420 50.83 -0.81 -24.48
C PRO A 420 50.81 0.27 -25.55
N ASN A 421 51.07 1.50 -25.10
CA ASN A 421 51.20 2.73 -25.88
C ASN A 421 52.00 2.54 -27.16
N LYS A 422 51.38 2.87 -28.30
CA LYS A 422 52.09 3.51 -29.41
C LYS A 422 51.58 4.93 -29.59
N SER A 423 52.54 5.84 -29.54
CA SER A 423 52.46 7.29 -29.57
C SER A 423 51.76 7.81 -30.83
N GLY A 424 50.88 8.78 -30.63
CA GLY A 424 50.30 9.62 -31.68
C GLY A 424 49.31 10.60 -31.06
N GLY A 425 49.76 11.83 -30.82
CA GLY A 425 48.94 12.88 -30.22
C GLY A 425 47.86 13.42 -31.16
N GLY A 426 46.77 13.93 -30.57
CA GLY A 426 45.75 14.70 -31.27
C GLY A 426 44.35 14.58 -30.63
N ASP A 427 44.01 15.54 -29.78
CA ASP A 427 42.69 16.04 -29.39
C ASP A 427 41.47 15.10 -29.48
N GLY A 428 41.13 14.48 -28.35
CA GLY A 428 39.89 13.72 -28.17
C GLY A 428 38.73 14.59 -27.68
N HIS A 429 37.78 14.87 -28.57
CA HIS A 429 36.44 15.32 -28.18
C HIS A 429 35.76 14.22 -27.36
N GLY A 430 35.57 14.49 -26.06
CA GLY A 430 34.76 13.64 -25.19
C GLY A 430 33.32 13.59 -25.68
N ILE A 431 32.90 12.42 -26.16
CA ILE A 431 31.52 12.16 -26.57
C ILE A 431 30.64 12.17 -25.32
N SER A 432 29.58 12.98 -25.31
CA SER A 432 28.70 13.10 -24.16
C SER A 432 27.97 11.77 -23.86
N PRO A 433 27.60 11.49 -22.59
CA PRO A 433 26.95 10.24 -22.19
C PRO A 433 25.68 9.90 -22.98
N ALA A 434 24.98 10.92 -23.51
CA ALA A 434 23.80 10.73 -24.35
C ALA A 434 24.11 10.05 -25.69
N VAL A 435 25.29 10.29 -26.28
CA VAL A 435 25.71 9.67 -27.55
C VAL A 435 26.25 8.26 -27.33
N GLY A 436 26.84 7.97 -26.16
CA GLY A 436 27.24 6.61 -25.77
C GLY A 436 26.06 5.64 -25.66
N GLY A 437 24.92 6.12 -25.14
CA GLY A 437 23.67 5.33 -25.09
C GLY A 437 23.12 4.96 -26.47
N VAL A 438 23.24 5.85 -27.45
CA VAL A 438 22.80 5.60 -28.83
C VAL A 438 23.69 4.56 -29.53
N ILE A 439 25.01 4.61 -29.29
CA ILE A 439 25.95 3.62 -29.85
C ILE A 439 25.68 2.23 -29.26
N GLY A 440 25.43 2.14 -27.95
CA GLY A 440 25.06 0.87 -27.29
C GLY A 440 23.80 0.24 -27.89
N ALA A 441 22.73 1.03 -28.07
CA ALA A 441 21.48 0.55 -28.65
C ALA A 441 21.64 0.04 -30.10
N MET A 442 22.44 0.72 -30.91
CA MET A 442 22.71 0.32 -32.30
C MET A 442 23.52 -0.98 -32.39
N VAL A 443 24.49 -1.18 -31.49
CA VAL A 443 25.29 -2.41 -31.45
C VAL A 443 24.44 -3.60 -31.01
N THR A 444 23.59 -3.45 -29.99
CA THR A 444 22.66 -4.51 -29.57
C THR A 444 21.67 -4.86 -30.69
N LEU A 445 21.15 -3.87 -31.40
CA LEU A 445 20.28 -4.09 -32.56
C LEU A 445 21.00 -4.85 -33.68
N ALA A 446 22.26 -4.50 -33.97
CA ALA A 446 23.06 -5.19 -34.97
C ALA A 446 23.36 -6.65 -34.59
N VAL A 447 23.61 -6.94 -33.31
CA VAL A 447 23.82 -8.32 -32.81
C VAL A 447 22.52 -9.13 -32.89
N ILE A 448 21.39 -8.55 -32.51
CA ILE A 448 20.07 -9.22 -32.59
C ILE A 448 19.71 -9.51 -34.06
N LEU A 449 19.85 -8.51 -34.95
CA LEU A 449 19.57 -8.72 -36.37
C LEU A 449 20.56 -9.70 -37.01
N GLY A 450 21.83 -9.66 -36.62
CA GLY A 450 22.86 -10.61 -37.07
C GLY A 450 22.58 -12.05 -36.62
N THR A 451 22.15 -12.24 -35.38
CA THR A 451 21.77 -13.57 -34.86
C THR A 451 20.50 -14.11 -35.50
N ILE A 452 19.49 -13.26 -35.73
CA ILE A 452 18.28 -13.63 -36.48
C ILE A 452 18.62 -14.02 -37.93
N ALA A 453 19.49 -13.25 -38.60
CA ALA A 453 19.93 -13.54 -39.96
C ALA A 453 20.71 -14.86 -40.04
N ALA A 454 21.60 -15.13 -39.08
CA ALA A 454 22.33 -16.40 -38.99
C ALA A 454 21.39 -17.59 -38.74
N ALA A 455 20.40 -17.44 -37.86
CA ALA A 455 19.40 -18.47 -37.61
C ALA A 455 18.52 -18.75 -38.84
N MET A 456 18.15 -17.73 -39.62
CA MET A 456 17.42 -17.90 -40.88
C MET A 456 18.25 -18.63 -41.95
N LEU A 457 19.55 -18.32 -42.06
CA LEU A 457 20.48 -18.98 -42.98
C LEU A 457 20.71 -20.46 -42.65
N ILE A 458 20.90 -20.80 -41.38
CA ILE A 458 21.12 -22.19 -40.93
C ILE A 458 19.81 -22.98 -40.95
N GLY A 459 18.68 -22.36 -40.61
CA GLY A 459 17.36 -22.99 -40.57
C GLY A 459 16.64 -23.09 -41.92
N GLY A 460 17.22 -22.57 -43.02
CA GLY A 460 16.61 -22.62 -44.36
C GLY A 460 15.34 -21.77 -44.51
N LEU A 461 15.10 -20.82 -43.60
CA LEU A 461 13.90 -19.99 -43.57
C LEU A 461 14.09 -18.75 -44.45
N ARG A 462 13.13 -18.47 -45.34
CA ARG A 462 13.11 -17.25 -46.17
C ARG A 462 11.97 -16.33 -45.75
N VAL A 463 12.25 -15.04 -45.69
CA VAL A 463 11.22 -14.02 -45.49
C VAL A 463 10.41 -13.87 -46.77
N VAL A 464 9.11 -14.15 -46.70
CA VAL A 464 8.17 -13.97 -47.83
C VAL A 464 7.18 -12.86 -47.50
N SER A 465 7.00 -11.95 -48.45
CA SER A 465 6.04 -10.85 -48.38
C SER A 465 4.61 -11.37 -48.61
N LYS A 466 3.70 -11.13 -47.66
CA LYS A 466 2.28 -11.48 -47.78
C LYS A 466 1.54 -10.42 -48.62
N LYS A 467 1.64 -10.50 -49.95
CA LYS A 467 0.72 -9.83 -50.88
C LYS A 467 -0.08 -10.90 -51.65
N THR A 468 -1.36 -10.96 -51.31
CA THR A 468 -2.56 -11.53 -51.99
C THR A 468 -2.42 -12.82 -52.83
N PRO A 469 -3.13 -13.91 -52.47
CA PRO A 469 -3.54 -14.93 -53.44
C PRO A 469 -4.90 -14.56 -54.03
N ALA A 470 -4.92 -14.16 -55.30
CA ALA A 470 -6.09 -14.24 -56.15
C ALA A 470 -6.12 -15.62 -56.82
N GLY A 471 -7.25 -16.33 -56.70
CA GLY A 471 -7.71 -17.32 -57.69
C GLY A 471 -7.28 -18.78 -57.51
N ALA A 472 -8.08 -19.56 -56.79
CA ALA A 472 -8.42 -20.93 -57.19
C ALA A 472 -9.81 -21.26 -56.59
N GLY A 473 -10.74 -21.61 -57.47
CA GLY A 473 -12.18 -21.45 -57.25
C GLY A 473 -12.86 -22.45 -56.31
N VAL A 474 -13.99 -21.99 -55.77
CA VAL A 474 -15.10 -22.84 -55.31
C VAL A 474 -16.38 -22.27 -55.93
N ALA A 475 -17.15 -23.17 -56.52
CA ALA A 475 -18.35 -22.91 -57.31
C ALA A 475 -19.44 -22.15 -56.52
N SER A 476 -20.01 -21.14 -57.16
CA SER A 476 -21.25 -20.49 -56.71
C SER A 476 -22.43 -21.14 -57.45
N GLN A 477 -23.30 -21.80 -56.69
CA GLN A 477 -24.64 -22.16 -57.15
C GLN A 477 -25.55 -20.93 -57.04
N SER A 478 -26.21 -20.66 -58.15
CA SER A 478 -27.31 -19.71 -58.34
C SER A 478 -28.51 -20.01 -57.43
N VAL A 479 -29.10 -18.98 -56.82
CA VAL A 479 -30.56 -18.78 -56.75
C VAL A 479 -30.84 -17.27 -56.63
N GLY A 480 -31.58 -16.72 -57.58
CA GLY A 480 -32.22 -15.40 -57.49
C GLY A 480 -33.67 -15.51 -57.00
N VAL A 481 -34.41 -14.39 -57.13
CA VAL A 481 -35.81 -14.12 -56.72
C VAL A 481 -35.86 -13.46 -55.33
N GLU A 482 -36.00 -12.14 -55.17
CA GLU A 482 -37.03 -11.15 -55.58
C GLU A 482 -38.04 -10.83 -54.46
N LYS A 483 -38.03 -9.54 -54.09
CA LYS A 483 -39.04 -8.66 -53.48
C LYS A 483 -40.30 -9.27 -52.83
N ALA A 484 -40.50 -8.93 -51.55
CA ALA A 484 -41.45 -7.90 -51.09
C ALA A 484 -41.03 -7.40 -49.71
#